data_AF-A0A7X5FQ41-F1
#
_entry.id   AF-A0A7X5FQ41-F1
#
_cell.length_a   1.000
_cell.length_b   1.000
_cell.length_c   1.000
_cell.angle_alpha   90.00
_cell.angle_beta   90.00
_cell.angle_gamma   90.00
#
_symmetry.space_group_name_H-M   'P 1'
#
loop_
_entity.id
_entity.type
_entity.pdbx_description
1 polymer ?
#
loop_
_entity_poly.entity_id
_entity_poly.type
_entity_poly.pdbx_seq_one_letter_code
_entity_poly.pdbx_strand_id
1 'polypeptide(L)'
;MDFLDEIIDILERSIMDDSQNTITAGNIIKSGYDSEVDEYRAILQDGHIWLDEYAASLITETGITGLRIKYTKNLGYFIEFSKSQVSKITDSFIQKQSLLQAVRYTTPELSDYESRLFSASEKVSNKEYSVFLDIRNTISLHFDNLYILSRSIAHLDFYSNGAYISHAGRYNTPNIIKSGTTEMFGARHPVIEKNVGDFISNDLKFTQDTFIHLITGPNMGGKSTYLRQNALNIIISHIGYDIPIQKGNILITDKIFSRVGSGDNLYLGQSTFMVEMQEIAYILRNATNKSFIIIDEIGRGTSTYDGMSLAWSILQYIHNQLGSQTLFSTHYHEIIDETYKLKHVANYSVAVGENEENIVFLRKLIPGGIKKSYGIEVAKLAGIPDQVLRDAKETLIDLQKAHNSQLVMFQDSSVVEKFPSDYQHLQEENKQFKYIEQLLSHIDINQTTPLKALEYVSELKQLMKKTK
;
A
#
# COMPACT_ATOMS: atom_id res chain seq x y z
N MET A 1 32.11 17.92 -31.48
CA MET A 1 32.04 16.94 -30.37
C MET A 1 30.59 16.83 -29.96
N ASP A 2 30.15 15.64 -29.55
CA ASP A 2 28.89 15.51 -28.82
C ASP A 2 29.00 16.34 -27.53
N PHE A 3 27.92 16.95 -27.04
CA PHE A 3 27.95 17.72 -25.79
C PHE A 3 28.36 16.82 -24.61
N LEU A 4 28.06 15.52 -24.70
CA LEU A 4 28.51 14.54 -23.72
C LEU A 4 30.02 14.36 -23.74
N ASP A 5 30.63 14.25 -24.93
CA ASP A 5 32.08 14.14 -25.05
C ASP A 5 32.77 15.39 -24.47
N GLU A 6 32.20 16.58 -24.69
CA GLU A 6 32.71 17.84 -24.14
C GLU A 6 32.63 17.87 -22.61
N ILE A 7 31.50 17.46 -22.02
CA ILE A 7 31.35 17.38 -20.56
C ILE A 7 32.30 16.33 -19.96
N ILE A 8 32.40 15.15 -20.57
CA ILE A 8 33.28 14.07 -20.13
C ILE A 8 34.73 14.56 -20.15
N ASP A 9 35.17 15.15 -21.25
CA ASP A 9 36.53 15.67 -21.41
C ASP A 9 36.84 16.79 -20.39
N ILE A 10 35.90 17.71 -20.14
CA ILE A 10 36.04 18.72 -19.07
C ILE A 10 36.23 18.03 -17.73
N LEU A 11 35.37 17.08 -17.35
CA LEU A 11 35.43 16.41 -16.05
C LEU A 11 36.72 15.57 -15.90
N GLU A 12 37.09 14.80 -16.92
CA GLU A 12 38.27 13.94 -16.92
C GLU A 12 39.57 14.73 -16.79
N ARG A 13 39.66 15.90 -17.44
CA ARG A 13 40.84 16.77 -17.37
C ARG A 13 40.86 17.65 -16.11
N SER A 14 39.72 17.90 -15.48
CA SER A 14 39.61 18.91 -14.42
C SER A 14 39.45 18.38 -13.00
N ILE A 15 38.75 17.25 -12.77
CA ILE A 15 38.42 16.76 -11.43
C ILE A 15 39.24 15.53 -11.07
N MET A 16 39.83 15.52 -9.86
CA MET A 16 40.56 14.35 -9.33
C MET A 16 39.61 13.23 -8.93
N ASP A 17 39.98 12.00 -9.27
CA ASP A 17 39.14 10.80 -9.10
C ASP A 17 38.91 10.46 -7.62
N ASP A 18 39.85 10.86 -6.75
CA ASP A 18 39.84 10.67 -5.29
C ASP A 18 39.47 11.94 -4.51
N SER A 19 38.85 12.93 -5.18
CA SER A 19 38.39 14.17 -4.54
C SER A 19 37.41 13.90 -3.40
N GLN A 20 37.57 14.64 -2.29
CA GLN A 20 36.71 14.47 -1.11
C GLN A 20 35.32 15.09 -1.36
N ASN A 21 34.29 14.54 -0.70
CA ASN A 21 32.91 15.07 -0.75
C ASN A 21 32.77 16.51 -0.20
N THR A 22 33.82 17.06 0.41
CA THR A 22 33.82 18.40 1.00
C THR A 22 34.61 19.36 0.12
N ILE A 23 33.91 20.29 -0.53
CA ILE A 23 34.48 21.23 -1.49
C ILE A 23 35.51 22.19 -0.84
N THR A 24 35.45 22.38 0.49
CA THR A 24 36.38 23.24 1.24
C THR A 24 37.66 22.54 1.72
N ALA A 25 37.78 21.22 1.50
CA ALA A 25 38.98 20.48 1.90
C ALA A 25 40.15 20.65 0.92
N GLY A 26 39.91 21.30 -0.23
CA GLY A 26 40.85 21.35 -1.35
C GLY A 26 41.06 19.97 -1.97
N ASN A 27 42.08 19.85 -2.82
CA ASN A 27 42.39 18.64 -3.56
C ASN A 27 41.21 18.19 -4.45
N ILE A 28 40.68 19.13 -5.24
CA ILE A 28 39.59 18.87 -6.20
C ILE A 28 40.10 18.84 -7.64
N ILE A 29 40.95 19.80 -7.99
CA ILE A 29 41.34 20.05 -9.39
C ILE A 29 42.53 19.17 -9.81
N LYS A 30 42.53 18.58 -11.00
CA LYS A 30 43.68 17.82 -11.53
C LYS A 30 44.86 18.76 -11.84
N SER A 31 46.08 18.26 -11.64
CA SER A 31 47.27 19.00 -12.07
C SER A 31 47.33 19.14 -13.58
N GLY A 32 47.78 20.30 -14.06
CA GLY A 32 47.81 20.69 -15.46
C GLY A 32 46.52 21.32 -15.97
N TYR A 33 45.46 21.40 -15.16
CA TYR A 33 44.20 22.03 -15.57
C TYR A 33 44.20 23.56 -15.37
N ASP A 34 44.72 24.03 -14.24
CA ASP A 34 44.86 25.46 -13.93
C ASP A 34 46.27 25.75 -13.42
N SER A 35 46.97 26.65 -14.12
CA SER A 35 48.38 26.94 -13.83
C SER A 35 48.60 27.63 -12.48
N GLU A 36 47.65 28.42 -12.00
CA GLU A 36 47.77 29.08 -10.69
C GLU A 36 47.55 28.07 -9.55
N VAL A 37 46.62 27.11 -9.72
CA VAL A 37 46.46 25.99 -8.79
C VAL A 37 47.77 25.20 -8.70
N ASP A 38 48.38 24.87 -9.84
CA ASP A 38 49.66 24.14 -9.87
C ASP A 38 50.81 24.94 -9.23
N GLU A 39 50.91 26.25 -9.50
CA GLU A 39 51.91 27.12 -8.88
C GLU A 39 51.77 27.15 -7.35
N TYR A 40 50.55 27.36 -6.85
CA TYR A 40 50.32 27.38 -5.41
C TYR A 40 50.51 26.01 -4.74
N ARG A 41 50.21 24.91 -5.44
CA ARG A 41 50.52 23.54 -4.96
C ARG A 41 52.02 23.27 -4.93
N ALA A 42 52.78 23.76 -5.90
CA ALA A 42 54.24 23.64 -5.90
C ALA A 42 54.84 24.33 -4.65
N ILE A 43 54.35 25.51 -4.28
CA ILE A 43 54.76 26.20 -3.04
C ILE A 43 54.50 25.34 -1.79
N LEU A 44 53.38 24.61 -1.74
CA LEU A 44 53.07 23.71 -0.63
C LEU A 44 53.98 22.47 -0.62
N GLN A 45 54.32 21.92 -1.79
CA GLN A 45 55.23 20.76 -1.91
C GLN A 45 56.67 21.12 -1.55
N ASP A 46 57.18 22.26 -2.03
CA ASP A 46 58.52 22.78 -1.69
C ASP A 46 58.68 23.07 -0.19
N GLY A 47 57.56 23.32 0.49
CA GLY A 47 57.53 23.52 1.92
C GLY A 47 58.02 22.31 2.74
N HIS A 48 57.76 21.09 2.28
CA HIS A 48 58.25 19.90 2.97
C HIS A 48 59.78 19.80 2.93
N ILE A 49 60.39 20.17 1.80
CA ILE A 49 61.84 20.21 1.63
C ILE A 49 62.45 21.27 2.56
N TRP A 50 61.85 22.46 2.63
CA TRP A 50 62.31 23.52 3.52
C TRP A 50 62.29 23.10 5.00
N LEU A 51 61.24 22.39 5.45
CA LEU A 51 61.15 21.90 6.83
C LEU A 51 62.27 20.90 7.16
N ASP A 52 62.64 20.02 6.23
CA ASP A 52 63.72 19.06 6.41
C ASP A 52 65.09 19.75 6.44
N GLU A 53 65.32 20.72 5.56
CA GLU A 53 66.53 21.54 5.53
C GLU A 53 66.68 22.39 6.80
N TYR A 54 65.59 23.01 7.26
CA TYR A 54 65.57 23.80 8.48
C TYR A 54 65.77 22.92 9.73
N ALA A 55 65.19 21.72 9.76
CA ALA A 55 65.47 20.76 10.82
C ALA A 55 66.97 20.38 10.86
N ALA A 56 67.60 20.18 9.70
CA ALA A 56 69.03 19.86 9.61
C ALA A 56 69.93 21.03 10.07
N SER A 57 69.56 22.28 9.76
CA SER A 57 70.30 23.45 10.25
C SER A 57 70.21 23.58 11.78
N LEU A 58 69.03 23.33 12.36
CA LEU A 58 68.84 23.35 13.82
C LEU A 58 69.59 22.22 14.54
N ILE A 59 69.71 21.03 13.93
CA ILE A 59 70.55 19.93 14.45
C ILE A 59 72.02 20.39 14.53
N THR A 60 72.49 21.09 13.48
CA THR A 60 73.87 21.60 13.41
C THR A 60 74.11 22.69 14.45
N GLU A 61 73.15 23.59 14.66
CA GLU A 61 73.24 24.69 15.64
C GLU A 61 73.23 24.17 17.09
N THR A 62 72.32 23.25 17.42
CA THR A 62 72.07 22.82 18.81
C THR A 62 72.87 21.57 19.22
N GLY A 63 73.40 20.82 18.25
CA GLY A 63 74.03 19.52 18.46
C GLY A 63 73.06 18.42 18.92
N ILE A 64 71.75 18.64 18.82
CA ILE A 64 70.71 17.68 19.25
C ILE A 64 70.37 16.74 18.08
N THR A 65 70.90 15.53 18.14
CA THR A 65 70.63 14.48 17.13
C THR A 65 69.17 14.04 17.18
N GLY A 66 68.52 13.94 16.01
CA GLY A 66 67.14 13.43 15.89
C GLY A 66 66.04 14.47 16.14
N LEU A 67 66.38 15.76 16.14
CA LEU A 67 65.41 16.87 16.14
C LEU A 67 64.46 16.73 14.94
N ARG A 68 63.16 16.87 15.20
CA ARG A 68 62.13 16.90 14.16
C ARG A 68 61.17 18.04 14.42
N ILE A 69 60.77 18.72 13.35
CA ILE A 69 59.66 19.67 13.39
C ILE A 69 58.37 18.86 13.34
N LYS A 70 57.46 19.09 14.28
CA LYS A 70 56.16 18.41 14.38
C LYS A 70 55.04 19.43 14.16
N TYR A 71 53.88 18.95 13.71
CA TYR A 71 52.69 19.78 13.52
C TYR A 71 51.51 19.25 14.34
N THR A 72 50.71 20.15 14.91
CA THR A 72 49.39 19.82 15.45
C THR A 72 48.40 20.96 15.16
N LYS A 73 47.13 20.62 14.90
CA LYS A 73 46.09 21.59 14.52
C LYS A 73 45.93 22.77 15.49
N ASN A 74 46.18 22.56 16.79
CA ASN A 74 46.00 23.58 17.82
C ASN A 74 47.26 24.40 18.12
N LEU A 75 48.46 23.89 17.81
CA LEU A 75 49.74 24.53 18.18
C LEU A 75 50.54 25.00 16.96
N GLY A 76 50.15 24.55 15.76
CA GLY A 76 50.91 24.78 14.54
C GLY A 76 52.16 23.91 14.45
N TYR A 77 53.15 24.37 13.70
CA TYR A 77 54.49 23.79 13.69
C TYR A 77 55.26 24.12 14.97
N PHE A 78 55.97 23.13 15.50
CA PHE A 78 56.79 23.29 16.70
C PHE A 78 57.97 22.31 16.71
N ILE A 79 58.98 22.66 17.50
CA ILE A 79 60.14 21.84 17.80
C ILE A 79 60.02 21.39 19.25
N GLU A 80 60.17 20.11 19.51
CA GLU A 80 59.99 19.53 20.84
C GLU A 80 61.33 19.11 21.44
N PHE A 81 61.67 19.69 22.59
CA PHE A 81 62.88 19.35 23.34
C PHE A 81 62.50 18.67 24.65
N SER A 82 63.26 17.65 25.06
CA SER A 82 63.16 17.13 26.43
C SER A 82 63.63 18.19 27.43
N LYS A 83 63.15 18.15 28.68
CA LYS A 83 63.59 19.11 29.71
C LYS A 83 65.11 19.17 29.90
N SER A 84 65.81 18.05 29.66
CA SER A 84 67.27 17.96 29.73
C SER A 84 68.00 18.67 28.57
N GLN A 85 67.32 18.91 27.46
CA GLN A 85 67.86 19.55 26.25
C GLN A 85 67.61 21.06 26.20
N VAL A 86 66.70 21.58 27.04
CA VAL A 86 66.35 23.01 27.07
C VAL A 86 67.55 23.89 27.38
N SER A 87 68.55 23.42 28.13
CA SER A 87 69.78 24.18 28.39
C SER A 87 70.71 24.34 27.18
N LYS A 88 70.45 23.63 26.08
CA LYS A 88 71.25 23.66 24.84
C LYS A 88 70.64 24.53 23.74
N ILE A 89 69.47 25.13 23.98
CA ILE A 89 68.79 25.97 23.00
C ILE A 89 69.29 27.42 23.11
N THR A 90 69.27 28.15 22.01
CA THR A 90 69.65 29.57 21.92
C THR A 90 68.46 30.49 22.24
N ASP A 91 68.70 31.79 22.42
CA ASP A 91 67.64 32.78 22.71
C ASP A 91 66.62 32.97 21.56
N SER A 92 66.90 32.41 20.38
CA SER A 92 66.00 32.47 19.21
C SER A 92 64.75 31.58 19.34
N PHE A 93 64.70 30.68 20.32
CA PHE A 93 63.59 29.77 20.54
C PHE A 93 62.50 30.39 21.44
N ILE A 94 61.29 30.52 20.90
CA ILE A 94 60.12 31.07 21.58
C ILE A 94 59.26 29.92 22.10
N GLN A 95 59.06 29.82 23.41
CA GLN A 95 58.28 28.73 24.01
C GLN A 95 56.80 28.82 23.65
N LYS A 96 56.24 27.75 23.06
CA LYS A 96 54.81 27.62 22.73
C LYS A 96 54.02 26.86 23.82
N GLN A 97 54.56 25.77 24.37
CA GLN A 97 53.83 24.92 25.34
C GLN A 97 54.80 24.10 26.21
N SER A 98 54.46 23.90 27.49
CA SER A 98 55.22 23.02 28.40
C SER A 98 54.45 21.74 28.70
N LEU A 99 55.14 20.58 28.65
CA LEU A 99 54.62 19.26 28.97
C LEU A 99 55.37 18.66 30.17
N LEU A 100 54.88 17.52 30.68
CA LEU A 100 55.49 16.83 31.84
C LEU A 100 56.98 16.51 31.62
N GLN A 101 57.34 16.04 30.42
CA GLN A 101 58.71 15.58 30.09
C GLN A 101 59.39 16.37 28.95
N ALA A 102 58.68 17.30 28.31
CA ALA A 102 59.17 18.03 27.16
C ALA A 102 58.65 19.47 27.15
N VAL A 103 59.29 20.34 26.37
CA VAL A 103 58.85 21.71 26.12
C VAL A 103 58.89 21.95 24.62
N ARG A 104 57.84 22.60 24.09
CA ARG A 104 57.65 22.87 22.68
C ARG A 104 57.94 24.34 22.39
N TYR A 105 58.71 24.57 21.33
CA TYR A 105 59.18 25.89 20.91
C TYR A 105 58.86 26.15 19.44
N THR A 106 58.89 27.42 19.06
CA THR A 106 58.96 27.89 17.67
C THR A 106 60.16 28.82 17.53
N THR A 107 60.48 29.21 16.30
CA THR A 107 61.46 30.25 16.00
C THR A 107 60.80 31.33 15.14
N PRO A 108 61.37 32.55 15.02
CA PRO A 108 60.89 33.55 14.07
C PRO A 108 60.80 33.02 12.64
N GLU A 109 61.81 32.27 12.19
CA GLU A 109 61.87 31.69 10.85
C GLU A 109 60.79 30.62 10.65
N LEU A 110 60.57 29.73 11.62
CA LEU A 110 59.51 28.72 11.56
C LEU A 110 58.12 29.35 11.56
N SER A 111 57.96 30.47 12.27
CA SER A 111 56.68 31.18 12.37
C SER A 111 56.37 31.98 11.08
N ASP A 112 57.37 32.60 10.46
CA ASP A 112 57.24 33.22 9.14
C ASP A 112 56.88 32.19 8.06
N TYR A 113 57.58 31.05 8.08
CA TYR A 113 57.28 29.93 7.20
C TYR A 113 55.85 29.39 7.41
N GLU A 114 55.41 29.19 8.66
CA GLU A 114 54.05 28.77 8.98
C GLU A 114 52.99 29.75 8.43
N SER A 115 53.23 31.06 8.55
CA SER A 115 52.35 32.09 7.97
C SER A 115 52.28 32.01 6.44
N ARG A 116 53.43 31.85 5.78
CA ARG A 116 53.52 31.68 4.32
C ARG A 116 52.79 30.43 3.85
N LEU A 117 52.97 29.30 4.54
CA LEU A 117 52.32 28.03 4.21
C LEU A 117 50.80 28.13 4.38
N PHE A 118 50.34 28.74 5.48
CA PHE A 118 48.91 28.96 5.71
C PHE A 118 48.29 29.84 4.62
N SER A 119 48.95 30.96 4.26
CA SER A 119 48.49 31.83 3.18
C SER A 119 48.46 31.12 1.82
N ALA A 120 49.47 30.29 1.51
CA ALA A 120 49.49 29.49 0.29
C ALA A 120 48.35 28.46 0.28
N SER A 121 48.12 27.75 1.40
CA SER A 121 47.03 26.78 1.52
C SER A 121 45.65 27.40 1.34
N GLU A 122 45.42 28.61 1.90
CA GLU A 122 44.17 29.35 1.70
C GLU A 122 44.00 29.79 0.24
N LYS A 123 45.07 30.27 -0.40
CA LYS A 123 45.06 30.65 -1.82
C LYS A 123 44.74 29.45 -2.73
N VAL A 124 45.37 28.29 -2.50
CA VAL A 124 45.05 27.05 -3.23
C VAL A 124 43.56 26.73 -3.07
N SER A 125 43.06 26.67 -1.83
CA SER A 125 41.67 26.28 -1.58
C SER A 125 40.67 27.23 -2.24
N ASN A 126 40.90 28.54 -2.16
CA ASN A 126 40.02 29.54 -2.76
C ASN A 126 40.08 29.48 -4.29
N LYS A 127 41.28 29.29 -4.86
CA LYS A 127 41.45 29.18 -6.31
C LYS A 127 40.81 27.91 -6.84
N GLU A 128 41.05 26.76 -6.22
CA GLU A 128 40.41 25.49 -6.59
C GLU A 128 38.88 25.60 -6.54
N TYR A 129 38.33 26.26 -5.51
CA TYR A 129 36.90 26.49 -5.44
C TYR A 129 36.39 27.36 -6.59
N SER A 130 37.10 28.44 -6.93
CA SER A 130 36.76 29.28 -8.09
C SER A 130 36.76 28.47 -9.39
N VAL A 131 37.82 27.69 -9.62
CA VAL A 131 37.96 26.85 -10.83
C VAL A 131 36.84 25.81 -10.88
N PHE A 132 36.48 25.20 -9.76
CA PHE A 132 35.35 24.28 -9.66
C PHE A 132 34.01 24.96 -10.02
N LEU A 133 33.78 26.18 -9.53
CA LEU A 133 32.58 26.94 -9.89
C LEU A 133 32.52 27.25 -11.39
N ASP A 134 33.67 27.56 -12.00
CA ASP A 134 33.77 27.81 -13.44
C ASP A 134 33.44 26.54 -14.24
N ILE A 135 34.00 25.38 -13.86
CA ILE A 135 33.68 24.08 -14.46
C ILE A 135 32.17 23.81 -14.36
N ARG A 136 31.59 23.97 -13.17
CA ARG A 136 30.15 23.79 -12.96
C ARG A 136 29.33 24.72 -13.83
N ASN A 137 29.71 25.99 -13.94
CA ASN A 137 29.00 26.98 -14.76
C ASN A 137 29.08 26.60 -16.24
N THR A 138 30.23 26.12 -16.73
CA THR A 138 30.37 25.62 -18.10
C THR A 138 29.46 24.42 -18.35
N ILE A 139 29.46 23.42 -17.46
CA ILE A 139 28.59 22.24 -17.60
C ILE A 139 27.11 22.65 -17.56
N SER A 140 26.75 23.66 -16.76
CA SER A 140 25.37 24.14 -16.62
C SER A 140 24.79 24.71 -17.93
N LEU A 141 25.63 25.14 -18.87
CA LEU A 141 25.18 25.58 -20.20
C LEU A 141 24.53 24.44 -20.99
N HIS A 142 24.81 23.18 -20.65
CA HIS A 142 24.23 21.99 -21.26
C HIS A 142 23.05 21.43 -20.46
N PHE A 143 22.49 22.19 -19.50
CA PHE A 143 21.42 21.72 -18.61
C PHE A 143 20.24 21.10 -19.37
N ASP A 144 19.74 21.77 -20.42
CA ASP A 144 18.58 21.28 -21.18
C ASP A 144 18.85 19.91 -21.83
N ASN A 145 20.06 19.72 -22.38
CA ASN A 145 20.47 18.44 -22.98
C ASN A 145 20.59 17.34 -21.92
N LEU A 146 21.21 17.64 -20.78
CA LEU A 146 21.31 16.71 -19.64
C LEU A 146 19.94 16.36 -19.08
N TYR A 147 19.01 17.32 -19.04
CA TYR A 147 17.64 17.09 -18.60
C TYR A 147 16.91 16.13 -19.54
N ILE A 148 17.01 16.35 -20.85
CA ILE A 148 16.43 15.45 -21.88
C ILE A 148 17.03 14.05 -21.77
N LEU A 149 18.35 13.94 -21.60
CA LEU A 149 19.02 12.65 -21.41
C LEU A 149 18.53 11.95 -20.13
N SER A 150 18.44 12.67 -19.01
CA SER A 150 17.96 12.10 -17.74
C SER A 150 16.53 11.57 -17.85
N ARG A 151 15.65 12.30 -18.56
CA ARG A 151 14.27 11.86 -18.85
C ARG A 151 14.24 10.64 -19.75
N SER A 152 15.12 10.59 -20.75
CA SER A 152 15.22 9.46 -21.67
C SER A 152 15.68 8.20 -20.93
N ILE A 153 16.70 8.30 -20.07
CA ILE A 153 17.16 7.20 -19.22
C ILE A 153 16.05 6.76 -18.26
N ALA A 154 15.36 7.71 -17.61
CA ALA A 154 14.27 7.40 -16.70
C ALA A 154 13.10 6.66 -17.39
N HIS A 155 12.75 7.04 -18.62
CA HIS A 155 11.78 6.31 -19.42
C HIS A 155 12.28 4.91 -19.79
N LEU A 156 13.55 4.78 -20.20
CA LEU A 156 14.15 3.50 -20.55
C LEU A 156 14.15 2.53 -19.35
N ASP A 157 14.52 3.03 -18.16
CA ASP A 157 14.47 2.29 -16.90
C ASP A 157 13.03 1.85 -16.57
N PHE A 158 12.08 2.80 -16.61
CA PHE A 158 10.67 2.52 -16.35
C PHE A 158 10.08 1.44 -17.29
N TYR A 159 10.34 1.51 -18.60
CA TYR A 159 9.83 0.52 -19.55
C TYR A 159 10.56 -0.82 -19.46
N SER A 160 11.88 -0.81 -19.27
CA SER A 160 12.70 -2.03 -19.15
C SER A 160 12.33 -2.82 -17.89
N ASN A 161 12.12 -2.12 -16.78
CA ASN A 161 11.63 -2.73 -15.55
C ASN A 161 10.24 -3.35 -15.73
N GLY A 162 9.32 -2.65 -16.41
CA GLY A 162 8.01 -3.19 -16.76
C GLY A 162 8.13 -4.49 -17.54
N ALA A 163 8.91 -4.50 -18.63
CA ALA A 163 9.13 -5.70 -19.46
C ALA A 163 9.75 -6.86 -18.68
N TYR A 164 10.70 -6.58 -17.79
CA TYR A 164 11.32 -7.59 -16.93
C TYR A 164 10.29 -8.24 -15.99
N ILE A 165 9.49 -7.43 -15.29
CA ILE A 165 8.45 -7.92 -14.38
C ILE A 165 7.40 -8.73 -15.14
N SER A 166 6.97 -8.25 -16.31
CA SER A 166 6.00 -8.94 -17.16
C SER A 166 6.50 -10.32 -17.58
N HIS A 167 7.75 -10.40 -18.04
CA HIS A 167 8.35 -11.65 -18.47
C HIS A 167 8.48 -12.65 -17.30
N ALA A 168 9.03 -12.19 -16.16
CA ALA A 168 9.20 -13.03 -14.98
C ALA A 168 7.85 -13.50 -14.39
N GLY A 169 6.80 -12.68 -14.48
CA GLY A 169 5.46 -12.99 -13.99
C GLY A 169 4.53 -13.70 -14.98
N ARG A 170 4.93 -13.84 -16.24
CA ARG A 170 4.06 -14.27 -17.35
C ARG A 170 2.78 -13.44 -17.39
N TYR A 171 2.95 -12.12 -17.37
CA TYR A 171 1.85 -11.15 -17.47
C TYR A 171 1.55 -10.89 -18.93
N ASN A 172 0.33 -10.42 -19.21
CA ASN A 172 -0.13 -10.14 -20.57
C ASN A 172 -0.66 -8.71 -20.67
N THR A 173 -0.44 -8.10 -21.84
CA THR A 173 -0.95 -6.77 -22.16
C THR A 173 -2.47 -6.82 -22.31
N PRO A 174 -3.24 -6.05 -21.52
CA PRO A 174 -4.68 -5.91 -21.72
C PRO A 174 -4.98 -4.93 -22.87
N ASN A 175 -6.12 -5.08 -23.52
CA ASN A 175 -6.61 -4.06 -24.45
C ASN A 175 -7.28 -2.92 -23.68
N ILE A 176 -6.74 -1.71 -23.76
CA ILE A 176 -7.38 -0.53 -23.17
C ILE A 176 -8.47 -0.01 -24.11
N ILE A 177 -9.72 0.04 -23.64
CA ILE A 177 -10.90 0.42 -24.44
C ILE A 177 -11.55 1.71 -23.92
N LYS A 178 -12.09 2.53 -24.83
CA LYS A 178 -12.77 3.80 -24.50
C LYS A 178 -14.29 3.65 -24.24
N SER A 179 -14.87 2.56 -24.72
CA SER A 179 -16.29 2.23 -24.59
C SER A 179 -16.44 0.71 -24.45
N GLY A 180 -17.48 0.27 -23.74
CA GLY A 180 -17.71 -1.14 -23.42
C GLY A 180 -17.55 -1.41 -21.92
N THR A 181 -17.15 -2.62 -21.57
CA THR A 181 -17.03 -3.06 -20.18
C THR A 181 -15.71 -3.76 -19.90
N THR A 182 -15.26 -3.73 -18.65
CA THR A 182 -14.02 -4.40 -18.25
C THR A 182 -14.23 -5.91 -18.16
N GLU A 183 -13.33 -6.67 -18.81
CA GLU A 183 -13.26 -8.11 -18.76
C GLU A 183 -11.80 -8.53 -18.55
N MET A 184 -11.52 -9.37 -17.55
CA MET A 184 -10.20 -9.93 -17.28
C MET A 184 -10.34 -11.43 -17.03
N PHE A 185 -9.75 -12.25 -17.89
CA PHE A 185 -9.77 -13.70 -17.77
C PHE A 185 -8.49 -14.21 -17.11
N GLY A 186 -8.62 -15.15 -16.18
CA GLY A 186 -7.51 -15.70 -15.41
C GLY A 186 -6.76 -14.65 -14.61
N ALA A 187 -7.47 -13.66 -14.06
CA ALA A 187 -6.86 -12.58 -13.29
C ALA A 187 -6.33 -13.08 -11.95
N ARG A 188 -5.11 -12.65 -11.61
CA ARG A 188 -4.44 -12.93 -10.34
C ARG A 188 -4.14 -11.63 -9.61
N HIS A 189 -3.77 -11.74 -8.34
CA HIS A 189 -3.35 -10.60 -7.54
C HIS A 189 -1.82 -10.37 -7.68
N PRO A 190 -1.37 -9.23 -8.23
CA PRO A 190 0.03 -9.03 -8.66
C PRO A 190 1.06 -9.09 -7.52
N VAL A 191 0.65 -8.78 -6.29
CA VAL A 191 1.50 -8.90 -5.09
C VAL A 191 1.41 -10.28 -4.42
N ILE A 192 0.19 -10.75 -4.12
CA ILE A 192 -0.01 -11.98 -3.35
C ILE A 192 0.49 -13.20 -4.12
N GLU A 193 0.34 -13.26 -5.46
CA GLU A 193 0.78 -14.40 -6.25
C GLU A 193 2.28 -14.71 -6.14
N LYS A 194 3.11 -13.72 -5.78
CA LYS A 194 4.55 -13.92 -5.60
C LYS A 194 4.90 -14.63 -4.30
N ASN A 195 4.01 -14.57 -3.32
CA ASN A 195 4.23 -15.11 -1.97
C ASN A 195 3.52 -16.45 -1.73
N VAL A 196 2.69 -16.90 -2.67
CA VAL A 196 1.96 -18.17 -2.58
C VAL A 196 2.29 -19.02 -3.80
N GLY A 197 2.60 -20.31 -3.61
CA GLY A 197 2.99 -21.21 -4.70
C GLY A 197 1.88 -21.39 -5.75
N ASP A 198 0.65 -21.64 -5.29
CA ASP A 198 -0.51 -21.85 -6.17
C ASP A 198 -1.58 -20.77 -5.92
N PHE A 199 -1.52 -19.66 -6.66
CA PHE A 199 -2.57 -18.65 -6.65
C PHE A 199 -3.73 -19.05 -7.58
N ILE A 200 -4.94 -19.14 -7.04
CA ILE A 200 -6.15 -19.45 -7.81
C ILE A 200 -6.64 -18.20 -8.56
N SER A 201 -6.54 -18.24 -9.90
CA SER A 201 -7.01 -17.15 -10.75
C SER A 201 -8.54 -17.10 -10.86
N ASN A 202 -9.08 -15.88 -10.95
CA ASN A 202 -10.51 -15.63 -11.10
C ASN A 202 -10.80 -14.71 -12.29
N ASP A 203 -11.92 -14.93 -12.95
CA ASP A 203 -12.35 -14.08 -14.06
C ASP A 203 -13.15 -12.91 -13.52
N LEU A 204 -12.99 -11.74 -14.13
CA LEU A 204 -13.90 -10.61 -14.03
C LEU A 204 -14.56 -10.42 -15.38
N LYS A 205 -15.90 -10.43 -15.41
CA LYS A 205 -16.64 -10.19 -16.65
C LYS A 205 -17.81 -9.26 -16.40
N PHE A 206 -17.62 -7.97 -16.67
CA PHE A 206 -18.76 -7.06 -16.80
C PHE A 206 -19.28 -7.06 -18.22
N THR A 207 -20.58 -6.88 -18.36
CA THR A 207 -21.28 -6.70 -19.63
C THR A 207 -22.25 -5.52 -19.50
N GLN A 208 -22.83 -5.07 -20.61
CA GLN A 208 -23.90 -4.07 -20.55
C GLN A 208 -25.10 -4.56 -19.71
N ASP A 209 -25.34 -5.87 -19.73
CA ASP A 209 -26.41 -6.52 -18.97
C ASP A 209 -25.99 -6.92 -17.56
N THR A 210 -24.73 -6.72 -17.15
CA THR A 210 -24.22 -7.10 -15.83
C THR A 210 -23.00 -6.25 -15.48
N PHE A 211 -23.21 -5.19 -14.71
CA PHE A 211 -22.13 -4.29 -14.27
C PHE A 211 -21.98 -4.25 -12.75
N ILE A 212 -22.80 -4.98 -11.99
CA ILE A 212 -22.63 -5.15 -10.54
C ILE A 212 -22.48 -6.64 -10.22
N HIS A 213 -21.41 -6.99 -9.52
CA HIS A 213 -21.25 -8.33 -8.96
C HIS A 213 -21.44 -8.28 -7.45
N LEU A 214 -22.49 -8.94 -6.94
CA LEU A 214 -22.67 -9.16 -5.51
C LEU A 214 -21.92 -10.44 -5.13
N ILE A 215 -20.94 -10.34 -4.24
CA ILE A 215 -20.02 -11.41 -3.87
C ILE A 215 -20.29 -11.82 -2.44
N THR A 216 -20.58 -13.10 -2.25
CA THR A 216 -20.89 -13.68 -0.94
C THR A 216 -19.95 -14.82 -0.59
N GLY A 217 -19.90 -15.19 0.67
CA GLY A 217 -19.09 -16.29 1.16
C GLY A 217 -18.27 -15.95 2.40
N PRO A 218 -17.56 -16.94 2.94
CA PRO A 218 -16.84 -16.82 4.21
C PRO A 218 -15.72 -15.76 4.14
N ASN A 219 -15.41 -15.13 5.28
CA ASN A 219 -14.39 -14.06 5.37
C ASN A 219 -13.00 -14.50 4.86
N MET A 220 -12.64 -15.78 5.07
CA MET A 220 -11.38 -16.36 4.58
C MET A 220 -11.45 -16.92 3.16
N GLY A 221 -12.57 -16.72 2.45
CA GLY A 221 -12.78 -17.21 1.09
C GLY A 221 -12.02 -16.46 -0.01
N GLY A 222 -11.41 -15.32 0.31
CA GLY A 222 -10.66 -14.50 -0.67
C GLY A 222 -11.49 -13.42 -1.37
N LYS A 223 -12.66 -13.05 -0.83
CA LYS A 223 -13.50 -11.95 -1.36
C LYS A 223 -12.73 -10.64 -1.48
N SER A 224 -12.11 -10.17 -0.40
CA SER A 224 -11.31 -8.93 -0.39
C SER A 224 -10.11 -9.00 -1.33
N THR A 225 -9.47 -10.17 -1.45
CA THR A 225 -8.38 -10.41 -2.42
C THR A 225 -8.89 -10.26 -3.85
N TYR A 226 -10.07 -10.80 -4.17
CA TYR A 226 -10.70 -10.65 -5.48
C TYR A 226 -11.10 -9.19 -5.77
N LEU A 227 -11.58 -8.43 -4.79
CA LEU A 227 -11.87 -7.01 -4.98
C LEU A 227 -10.59 -6.23 -5.31
N ARG A 228 -9.56 -6.38 -4.47
CA ARG A 228 -8.29 -5.66 -4.59
C ARG A 228 -7.51 -6.04 -5.85
N GLN A 229 -7.48 -7.32 -6.24
CA GLN A 229 -6.74 -7.74 -7.44
C GLN A 229 -7.26 -7.02 -8.68
N ASN A 230 -8.58 -6.86 -8.81
CA ASN A 230 -9.19 -6.27 -9.99
C ASN A 230 -8.92 -4.76 -10.04
N ALA A 231 -9.02 -4.06 -8.89
CA ALA A 231 -8.65 -2.66 -8.81
C ALA A 231 -7.17 -2.43 -9.14
N LEU A 232 -6.27 -3.24 -8.57
CA LEU A 232 -4.83 -3.14 -8.84
C LEU A 232 -4.50 -3.40 -10.31
N ASN A 233 -5.10 -4.42 -10.93
CA ASN A 233 -4.89 -4.72 -12.34
C ASN A 233 -5.36 -3.56 -13.24
N ILE A 234 -6.48 -2.91 -12.92
CA ILE A 234 -6.92 -1.71 -13.65
C ILE A 234 -5.89 -0.58 -13.50
N ILE A 235 -5.39 -0.32 -12.29
CA ILE A 235 -4.38 0.73 -12.04
C ILE A 235 -3.09 0.46 -12.82
N ILE A 236 -2.54 -0.75 -12.71
CA ILE A 236 -1.28 -1.14 -13.38
C ILE A 236 -1.42 -1.04 -14.90
N SER A 237 -2.57 -1.46 -15.44
CA SER A 237 -2.84 -1.33 -16.87
C SER A 237 -2.89 0.13 -17.34
N HIS A 238 -3.45 1.04 -16.54
CA HIS A 238 -3.48 2.48 -16.86
C HIS A 238 -2.11 3.16 -16.70
N ILE A 239 -1.21 2.60 -15.88
CA ILE A 239 0.20 3.00 -15.82
C ILE A 239 0.95 2.58 -17.10
N GLY A 240 0.41 1.60 -17.85
CA GLY A 240 0.98 1.10 -19.10
C GLY A 240 1.79 -0.19 -18.94
N TYR A 241 1.61 -0.91 -17.83
CA TYR A 241 2.29 -2.17 -17.56
C TYR A 241 1.39 -3.36 -17.90
N ASP A 242 1.99 -4.51 -18.23
CA ASP A 242 1.24 -5.76 -18.32
C ASP A 242 0.75 -6.20 -16.95
N ILE A 243 -0.32 -6.99 -16.94
CA ILE A 243 -0.98 -7.44 -15.72
C ILE A 243 -1.14 -8.95 -15.69
N PRO A 244 -1.31 -9.55 -14.50
CA PRO A 244 -1.37 -11.01 -14.33
C PRO A 244 -2.72 -11.61 -14.76
N ILE A 245 -3.05 -11.49 -16.03
CA ILE A 245 -4.24 -12.06 -16.68
C ILE A 245 -3.81 -13.02 -17.79
N GLN A 246 -4.75 -13.82 -18.31
CA GLN A 246 -4.57 -14.55 -19.58
C GLN A 246 -4.89 -13.66 -20.78
N LYS A 247 -5.99 -12.90 -20.71
CA LYS A 247 -6.43 -11.93 -21.71
C LYS A 247 -7.53 -11.05 -21.13
N GLY A 248 -7.76 -9.87 -21.70
CA GLY A 248 -8.82 -9.00 -21.22
C GLY A 248 -8.90 -7.65 -21.91
N ASN A 249 -10.03 -6.99 -21.72
CA ASN A 249 -10.26 -5.60 -22.10
C ASN A 249 -10.48 -4.77 -20.83
N ILE A 250 -9.83 -3.62 -20.70
CA ILE A 250 -9.99 -2.73 -19.54
C ILE A 250 -10.55 -1.40 -20.03
N LEU A 251 -11.71 -1.02 -19.50
CA LEU A 251 -12.31 0.27 -19.78
C LEU A 251 -11.51 1.38 -19.11
N ILE A 252 -11.24 2.46 -19.85
CA ILE A 252 -10.67 3.69 -19.28
C ILE A 252 -11.61 4.19 -18.19
N THR A 253 -11.14 4.00 -16.96
CA THR A 253 -11.86 4.31 -15.73
C THR A 253 -11.50 5.72 -15.29
N ASP A 254 -12.50 6.55 -14.99
CA ASP A 254 -12.24 7.92 -14.53
C ASP A 254 -11.75 7.98 -13.08
N LYS A 255 -12.33 7.14 -12.21
CA LYS A 255 -12.02 7.03 -10.78
C LYS A 255 -12.20 5.61 -10.30
N ILE A 256 -11.32 5.18 -9.40
CA ILE A 256 -11.47 3.93 -8.65
C ILE A 256 -11.85 4.30 -7.22
N PHE A 257 -13.02 3.84 -6.79
CA PHE A 257 -13.51 4.03 -5.44
C PHE A 257 -13.36 2.74 -4.66
N SER A 258 -12.91 2.84 -3.41
CA SER A 258 -12.70 1.69 -2.55
C SER A 258 -13.22 1.98 -1.15
N ARG A 259 -14.19 1.17 -0.73
CA ARG A 259 -14.50 0.94 0.68
C ARG A 259 -14.10 -0.49 0.99
N VAL A 260 -12.86 -0.67 1.45
CA VAL A 260 -12.40 -1.96 1.96
C VAL A 260 -11.97 -1.72 3.40
N GLY A 261 -12.57 -2.45 4.35
CA GLY A 261 -12.27 -2.29 5.77
C GLY A 261 -10.76 -2.27 6.02
N SER A 262 -10.25 -1.14 6.50
CA SER A 262 -8.92 -1.02 7.09
C SER A 262 -8.98 -1.62 8.49
N GLY A 263 -7.94 -2.34 8.89
CA GLY A 263 -7.76 -2.71 10.30
C GLY A 263 -7.84 -1.44 11.15
N ASP A 264 -8.59 -1.53 12.25
CA ASP A 264 -9.04 -0.41 13.08
C ASP A 264 -7.96 0.67 13.26
N ASN A 265 -8.10 1.78 12.53
CA ASN A 265 -7.30 2.96 12.77
C ASN A 265 -8.13 3.90 13.67
N LEU A 266 -8.02 3.64 14.97
CA LEU A 266 -8.71 4.33 16.08
C LEU A 266 -8.19 5.75 16.35
N TYR A 267 -7.75 6.48 15.32
CA TYR A 267 -7.25 7.84 15.46
C TYR A 267 -8.30 8.82 14.92
N LEU A 268 -8.98 9.51 15.86
CA LEU A 268 -9.67 10.82 15.74
C LEU A 268 -11.00 10.94 16.54
N GLY A 269 -11.37 9.97 17.37
CA GLY A 269 -12.57 10.09 18.23
C GLY A 269 -13.91 10.07 17.49
N GLN A 270 -13.91 9.65 16.22
CA GLN A 270 -15.12 9.39 15.44
C GLN A 270 -15.48 7.89 15.50
N SER A 271 -16.78 7.58 15.54
CA SER A 271 -17.25 6.18 15.44
C SER A 271 -16.77 5.57 14.12
N THR A 272 -16.25 4.34 14.16
CA THR A 272 -15.82 3.58 12.97
C THR A 272 -16.93 3.47 11.93
N PHE A 273 -18.18 3.36 12.38
CA PHE A 273 -19.35 3.37 11.52
C PHE A 273 -19.60 4.73 10.86
N MET A 274 -19.36 5.85 11.55
CA MET A 274 -19.51 7.18 10.96
C MET A 274 -18.49 7.42 9.84
N VAL A 275 -17.23 7.02 10.05
CA VAL A 275 -16.19 7.12 9.01
C VAL A 275 -16.57 6.27 7.80
N GLU A 276 -17.02 5.04 8.03
CA GLU A 276 -17.54 4.15 6.99
C GLU A 276 -18.69 4.79 6.18
N MET A 277 -19.66 5.43 6.86
CA MET A 277 -20.77 6.11 6.19
C MET A 277 -20.32 7.36 5.42
N GLN A 278 -19.32 8.09 5.91
CA GLN A 278 -18.75 9.24 5.21
C GLN A 278 -18.00 8.81 3.94
N GLU A 279 -17.22 7.73 4.01
CA GLU A 279 -16.55 7.14 2.84
C GLU A 279 -17.58 6.75 1.77
N ILE A 280 -18.64 6.06 2.16
CA ILE A 280 -19.71 5.66 1.24
C ILE A 280 -20.44 6.87 0.66
N ALA A 281 -20.78 7.86 1.48
CA ALA A 281 -21.39 9.09 0.99
C ALA A 281 -20.50 9.81 -0.02
N TYR A 282 -19.18 9.80 0.18
CA TYR A 282 -18.22 10.35 -0.78
C TYR A 282 -18.23 9.56 -2.10
N ILE A 283 -18.22 8.23 -2.05
CA ILE A 283 -18.30 7.36 -3.23
C ILE A 283 -19.58 7.68 -4.02
N LEU A 284 -20.74 7.64 -3.38
CA LEU A 284 -22.03 7.82 -4.05
C LEU A 284 -22.19 9.20 -4.69
N ARG A 285 -21.60 10.25 -4.10
CA ARG A 285 -21.66 11.62 -4.63
C ARG A 285 -20.72 11.88 -5.81
N ASN A 286 -19.63 11.13 -5.92
CA ASN A 286 -18.54 11.45 -6.85
C ASN A 286 -18.31 10.41 -7.95
N ALA A 287 -18.89 9.23 -7.80
CA ALA A 287 -18.84 8.19 -8.81
C ALA A 287 -19.66 8.55 -10.04
N THR A 288 -19.17 8.11 -11.20
CA THR A 288 -19.84 8.23 -12.49
C THR A 288 -20.02 6.85 -13.10
N ASN A 289 -20.78 6.74 -14.18
CA ASN A 289 -20.93 5.48 -14.92
C ASN A 289 -19.61 4.93 -15.51
N LYS A 290 -18.53 5.71 -15.51
CA LYS A 290 -17.17 5.28 -15.91
C LYS A 290 -16.28 4.90 -14.73
N SER A 291 -16.77 5.05 -13.51
CA SER A 291 -16.01 4.71 -12.30
C SER A 291 -16.05 3.21 -12.03
N PHE A 292 -15.00 2.72 -11.40
CA PHE A 292 -14.93 1.35 -10.88
C PHE A 292 -15.03 1.39 -9.36
N ILE A 293 -16.02 0.70 -8.79
CA ILE A 293 -16.33 0.76 -7.37
C ILE A 293 -16.06 -0.61 -6.74
N ILE A 294 -15.30 -0.64 -5.65
CA ILE A 294 -15.20 -1.82 -4.78
C ILE A 294 -15.76 -1.48 -3.39
N ILE A 295 -16.69 -2.29 -2.91
CA ILE A 295 -17.27 -2.20 -1.57
C ILE A 295 -17.10 -3.55 -0.90
N ASP A 296 -16.53 -3.57 0.31
CA ASP A 296 -16.31 -4.77 1.10
C ASP A 296 -17.00 -4.66 2.45
N GLU A 297 -18.02 -5.49 2.64
CA GLU A 297 -18.64 -5.79 3.94
C GLU A 297 -19.11 -4.55 4.73
N ILE A 298 -19.87 -3.68 4.04
CA ILE A 298 -20.47 -2.50 4.65
C ILE A 298 -21.56 -2.86 5.69
N GLY A 299 -21.75 -2.01 6.69
CA GLY A 299 -22.89 -2.06 7.63
C GLY A 299 -22.63 -2.89 8.87
N ARG A 300 -21.40 -3.37 9.08
CA ARG A 300 -21.05 -4.24 10.22
C ARG A 300 -21.04 -3.54 11.58
N GLY A 301 -20.84 -2.22 11.60
CA GLY A 301 -20.73 -1.43 12.83
C GLY A 301 -22.07 -1.02 13.46
N THR A 302 -23.20 -1.53 12.98
CA THR A 302 -24.56 -1.16 13.44
C THR A 302 -25.45 -2.39 13.61
N SER A 303 -26.73 -2.19 13.96
CA SER A 303 -27.71 -3.27 14.05
C SER A 303 -27.80 -4.04 12.72
N THR A 304 -27.99 -5.36 12.78
CA THR A 304 -28.00 -6.22 11.58
C THR A 304 -29.00 -5.74 10.53
N TYR A 305 -30.20 -5.35 10.96
CA TYR A 305 -31.25 -4.88 10.06
C TYR A 305 -30.95 -3.50 9.47
N ASP A 306 -30.39 -2.57 10.25
CA ASP A 306 -29.99 -1.26 9.73
C ASP A 306 -28.85 -1.40 8.73
N GLY A 307 -27.84 -2.20 9.06
CA GLY A 307 -26.69 -2.46 8.20
C GLY A 307 -27.11 -3.11 6.87
N MET A 308 -27.98 -4.12 6.94
CA MET A 308 -28.55 -4.78 5.76
C MET A 308 -29.37 -3.81 4.90
N SER A 309 -30.24 -2.99 5.53
CA SER A 309 -31.09 -2.02 4.83
C SER A 309 -30.27 -0.94 4.13
N LEU A 310 -29.20 -0.47 4.78
CA LEU A 310 -28.25 0.46 4.17
C LEU A 310 -27.50 -0.19 3.02
N ALA A 311 -26.92 -1.38 3.21
CA ALA A 311 -26.21 -2.10 2.15
C ALA A 311 -27.09 -2.30 0.91
N TRP A 312 -28.34 -2.72 1.11
CA TRP A 312 -29.32 -2.89 0.04
C TRP A 312 -29.65 -1.57 -0.67
N SER A 313 -29.92 -0.51 0.10
CA SER A 313 -30.25 0.81 -0.46
C SER A 313 -29.08 1.40 -1.25
N ILE A 314 -27.85 1.20 -0.78
CA ILE A 314 -26.63 1.64 -1.45
C ILE A 314 -26.42 0.87 -2.76
N LEU A 315 -26.58 -0.46 -2.74
CA LEU A 315 -26.51 -1.28 -3.96
C LEU A 315 -27.55 -0.81 -4.98
N GLN A 316 -28.79 -0.58 -4.55
CA GLN A 316 -29.85 -0.06 -5.43
C GLN A 316 -29.53 1.33 -5.97
N TYR A 317 -28.93 2.22 -5.18
CA TYR A 317 -28.53 3.54 -5.66
C TYR A 317 -27.44 3.43 -6.74
N ILE A 318 -26.43 2.59 -6.52
CA ILE A 318 -25.39 2.34 -7.52
C ILE A 318 -26.00 1.76 -8.80
N HIS A 319 -26.91 0.79 -8.66
CA HIS A 319 -27.63 0.18 -9.78
C HIS A 319 -28.48 1.19 -10.57
N ASN A 320 -29.37 1.91 -9.89
CA ASN A 320 -30.40 2.73 -10.52
C ASN A 320 -29.89 4.11 -10.98
N GLN A 321 -28.96 4.71 -10.24
CA GLN A 321 -28.55 6.10 -10.45
C GLN A 321 -27.17 6.21 -11.10
N LEU A 322 -26.21 5.37 -10.70
CA LEU A 322 -24.83 5.51 -11.17
C LEU A 322 -24.51 4.66 -12.40
N GLY A 323 -24.98 3.41 -12.44
CA GLY A 323 -24.66 2.49 -13.52
C GLY A 323 -23.16 2.16 -13.62
N SER A 324 -22.42 2.26 -12.51
CA SER A 324 -20.97 2.05 -12.45
C SER A 324 -20.61 0.57 -12.32
N GLN A 325 -19.48 0.18 -12.92
CA GLN A 325 -18.90 -1.15 -12.73
C GLN A 325 -18.52 -1.36 -11.27
N THR A 326 -19.18 -2.31 -10.60
CA THR A 326 -19.11 -2.44 -9.14
C THR A 326 -18.89 -3.89 -8.71
N LEU A 327 -17.92 -4.07 -7.82
CA LEU A 327 -17.79 -5.30 -7.05
C LEU A 327 -18.23 -5.02 -5.61
N PHE A 328 -19.30 -5.67 -5.19
CA PHE A 328 -19.90 -5.48 -3.88
C PHE A 328 -19.81 -6.79 -3.09
N SER A 329 -18.96 -6.85 -2.08
CA SER A 329 -18.85 -8.00 -1.16
C SER A 329 -19.74 -7.77 0.06
N THR A 330 -20.53 -8.78 0.42
CA THR A 330 -21.44 -8.71 1.57
C THR A 330 -21.42 -9.99 2.39
N HIS A 331 -21.85 -9.85 3.65
CA HIS A 331 -22.16 -10.96 4.55
C HIS A 331 -23.67 -11.13 4.80
N TYR A 332 -24.48 -10.18 4.32
CA TYR A 332 -25.93 -10.29 4.31
C TYR A 332 -26.33 -11.21 3.15
N HIS A 333 -26.73 -12.43 3.49
CA HIS A 333 -27.17 -13.44 2.52
C HIS A 333 -28.65 -13.27 2.17
N GLU A 334 -29.38 -12.58 3.04
CA GLU A 334 -30.79 -12.24 2.94
C GLU A 334 -31.09 -11.36 1.72
N ILE A 335 -30.14 -10.51 1.31
CA ILE A 335 -30.32 -9.64 0.13
C ILE A 335 -30.14 -10.38 -1.20
N ILE A 336 -29.59 -11.60 -1.21
CA ILE A 336 -29.31 -12.36 -2.44
C ILE A 336 -30.62 -12.66 -3.20
N ASP A 337 -31.67 -13.07 -2.48
CA ASP A 337 -32.95 -13.41 -3.11
C ASP A 337 -33.61 -12.17 -3.75
N GLU A 338 -33.39 -10.99 -3.16
CA GLU A 338 -33.84 -9.71 -3.71
C GLU A 338 -33.03 -9.26 -4.93
N THR A 339 -31.73 -9.54 -4.98
CA THR A 339 -30.88 -9.12 -6.11
C THR A 339 -31.21 -9.86 -7.41
N TYR A 340 -31.78 -11.06 -7.35
CA TYR A 340 -32.29 -11.74 -8.54
C TYR A 340 -33.43 -10.98 -9.25
N LYS A 341 -34.10 -10.05 -8.56
CA LYS A 341 -35.13 -9.18 -9.15
C LYS A 341 -34.53 -7.96 -9.85
N LEU A 342 -33.26 -7.63 -9.57
CA LEU A 342 -32.57 -6.51 -10.20
C LEU A 342 -31.91 -6.97 -11.52
N LYS A 343 -32.13 -6.19 -12.58
CA LYS A 343 -31.33 -6.31 -13.80
C LYS A 343 -29.90 -5.90 -13.50
N HIS A 344 -28.94 -6.23 -14.36
CA HIS A 344 -27.56 -5.75 -14.25
C HIS A 344 -26.74 -6.19 -13.01
N VAL A 345 -27.32 -6.97 -12.11
CA VAL A 345 -26.66 -7.55 -10.94
C VAL A 345 -26.46 -9.04 -11.16
N ALA A 346 -25.24 -9.53 -10.95
CA ALA A 346 -24.94 -10.96 -10.90
C ALA A 346 -24.45 -11.35 -9.50
N ASN A 347 -25.03 -12.42 -8.97
CA ASN A 347 -24.60 -13.02 -7.71
C ASN A 347 -23.43 -13.97 -7.95
N TYR A 348 -22.41 -13.85 -7.12
CA TYR A 348 -21.27 -14.75 -7.06
C TYR A 348 -21.01 -15.18 -5.63
N SER A 349 -20.41 -16.35 -5.48
CA SER A 349 -19.96 -16.87 -4.20
C SER A 349 -18.58 -17.50 -4.32
N VAL A 350 -17.86 -17.52 -3.21
CA VAL A 350 -16.61 -18.27 -3.13
C VAL A 350 -16.93 -19.76 -3.00
N ALA A 351 -16.39 -20.58 -3.88
CA ALA A 351 -16.52 -22.03 -3.83
C ALA A 351 -15.90 -22.60 -2.55
N VAL A 352 -16.69 -23.43 -1.88
CA VAL A 352 -16.34 -24.13 -0.64
C VAL A 352 -16.41 -25.63 -0.93
N GLY A 353 -15.31 -26.35 -0.66
CA GLY A 353 -15.28 -27.81 -0.69
C GLY A 353 -15.49 -28.37 0.72
N GLU A 354 -16.22 -29.48 0.83
CA GLU A 354 -16.41 -30.21 2.08
C GLU A 354 -15.75 -31.58 1.93
N ASN A 355 -14.82 -31.92 2.83
CA ASN A 355 -14.37 -33.29 3.07
C ASN A 355 -15.00 -33.79 4.39
N GLU A 356 -14.99 -35.11 4.62
CA GLU A 356 -15.72 -35.80 5.70
C GLU A 356 -15.60 -35.17 7.10
N GLU A 357 -14.55 -34.38 7.38
CA GLU A 357 -14.39 -33.66 8.64
C GLU A 357 -14.07 -32.15 8.53
N ASN A 358 -13.76 -31.61 7.34
CA ASN A 358 -13.20 -30.25 7.20
C ASN A 358 -13.71 -29.50 5.97
N ILE A 359 -13.81 -28.18 6.10
CA ILE A 359 -14.07 -27.25 5.00
C ILE A 359 -12.77 -26.78 4.37
N VAL A 360 -12.71 -26.77 3.03
CA VAL A 360 -11.61 -26.23 2.24
C VAL A 360 -12.11 -25.06 1.39
N PHE A 361 -11.50 -23.89 1.56
CA PHE A 361 -11.81 -22.73 0.72
C PHE A 361 -11.04 -22.81 -0.59
N LEU A 362 -11.75 -23.00 -1.70
CA LEU A 362 -11.14 -23.16 -3.02
C LEU A 362 -10.70 -21.83 -3.64
N ARG A 363 -11.07 -20.69 -3.03
CA ARG A 363 -10.72 -19.32 -3.47
C ARG A 363 -11.12 -19.01 -4.92
N LYS A 364 -12.03 -19.81 -5.49
CA LYS A 364 -12.61 -19.67 -6.82
C LYS A 364 -13.99 -19.03 -6.70
N LEU A 365 -14.26 -17.97 -7.44
CA LEU A 365 -15.61 -17.41 -7.56
C LEU A 365 -16.43 -18.27 -8.52
N ILE A 366 -17.66 -18.58 -8.12
CA ILE A 366 -18.66 -19.29 -8.90
C ILE A 366 -19.96 -18.49 -8.95
N PRO A 367 -20.74 -18.57 -10.05
CA PRO A 367 -22.05 -17.92 -10.13
C PRO A 367 -23.01 -18.42 -9.05
N GLY A 368 -23.91 -17.55 -8.61
CA GLY A 368 -24.89 -17.80 -7.56
C GLY A 368 -24.43 -17.33 -6.18
N GLY A 369 -25.38 -17.13 -5.27
CA GLY A 369 -25.11 -16.77 -3.89
C GLY A 369 -25.06 -17.97 -2.95
N ILE A 370 -24.31 -17.85 -1.85
CA ILE A 370 -24.32 -18.84 -0.78
C ILE A 370 -25.53 -18.61 0.14
N LYS A 371 -26.33 -19.65 0.39
CA LYS A 371 -27.48 -19.61 1.32
C LYS A 371 -27.14 -20.02 2.76
N LYS A 372 -25.93 -20.54 3.01
CA LYS A 372 -25.50 -21.02 4.33
C LYS A 372 -24.29 -20.26 4.83
N SER A 373 -24.35 -19.75 6.06
CA SER A 373 -23.16 -19.21 6.72
C SER A 373 -22.27 -20.36 7.21
N TYR A 374 -20.97 -20.25 6.98
CA TYR A 374 -19.95 -21.23 7.40
C TYR A 374 -19.22 -20.81 8.69
N GLY A 375 -19.84 -19.95 9.50
CA GLY A 375 -19.19 -19.37 10.69
C GLY A 375 -18.81 -20.42 11.74
N ILE A 376 -19.68 -21.41 11.97
CA ILE A 376 -19.44 -22.48 12.94
C ILE A 376 -18.33 -23.42 12.43
N GLU A 377 -18.30 -23.68 11.12
CA GLU A 377 -17.29 -24.52 10.50
C GLU A 377 -15.91 -23.84 10.47
N VAL A 378 -15.86 -22.52 10.30
CA VAL A 378 -14.63 -21.73 10.51
C VAL A 378 -14.19 -21.79 11.97
N ALA A 379 -15.11 -21.71 12.93
CA ALA A 379 -14.80 -21.86 14.35
C ALA A 379 -14.24 -23.26 14.67
N LYS A 380 -14.72 -24.31 14.01
CA LYS A 380 -14.15 -25.67 14.09
C LYS A 380 -12.69 -25.70 13.63
N LEU A 381 -12.39 -25.07 12.49
CA LEU A 381 -11.01 -24.95 11.98
C LEU A 381 -10.09 -24.17 12.92
N ALA A 382 -10.65 -23.21 13.69
CA ALA A 382 -9.91 -22.46 14.70
C ALA A 382 -9.65 -23.26 16.00
N GLY A 383 -10.16 -24.49 16.11
CA GLY A 383 -9.96 -25.36 17.27
C GLY A 383 -10.90 -25.07 18.45
N ILE A 384 -12.07 -24.45 18.19
CA ILE A 384 -13.09 -24.26 19.22
C ILE A 384 -13.63 -25.63 19.70
N PRO A 385 -13.80 -25.86 21.03
CA PRO A 385 -14.23 -27.16 21.55
C PRO A 385 -15.56 -27.66 20.97
N ASP A 386 -15.66 -28.96 20.72
CA ASP A 386 -16.85 -29.58 20.10
C ASP A 386 -18.15 -29.31 20.86
N GLN A 387 -18.09 -29.18 22.18
CA GLN A 387 -19.26 -28.84 22.99
C GLN A 387 -19.82 -27.45 22.60
N VAL A 388 -18.95 -26.44 22.49
CA VAL A 388 -19.35 -25.08 22.09
C VAL A 388 -19.90 -25.08 20.67
N LEU A 389 -19.29 -25.85 19.76
CA LEU A 389 -19.77 -25.98 18.38
C LEU A 389 -21.15 -26.63 18.29
N ARG A 390 -21.43 -27.65 19.12
CA ARG A 390 -22.76 -28.27 19.22
C ARG A 390 -23.80 -27.27 19.70
N ASP A 391 -23.52 -26.59 20.81
CA ASP A 391 -24.45 -25.63 21.42
C ASP A 391 -24.74 -24.43 20.47
N ALA A 392 -23.71 -23.98 19.74
CA ALA A 392 -23.86 -22.95 18.72
C ALA A 392 -24.74 -23.40 17.54
N LYS A 393 -24.66 -24.67 17.12
CA LYS A 393 -25.52 -25.22 16.06
C LYS A 393 -26.98 -25.30 16.48
N GLU A 394 -27.26 -25.73 17.72
CA GLU A 394 -28.61 -25.75 18.27
C GLU A 394 -29.21 -24.35 18.32
N THR A 395 -28.44 -23.39 18.85
CA THR A 395 -28.84 -21.97 18.91
C THR A 395 -29.13 -21.41 17.51
N LEU A 396 -28.31 -21.73 16.51
CA LEU A 396 -28.50 -21.27 15.13
C LEU A 396 -29.82 -21.80 14.54
N ILE A 397 -30.18 -23.06 14.80
CA ILE A 397 -31.43 -23.65 14.34
C ILE A 397 -32.63 -22.91 14.94
N ASP A 398 -32.58 -22.59 16.23
CA ASP A 398 -33.66 -21.88 16.91
C ASP A 398 -33.81 -20.44 16.42
N LEU A 399 -32.69 -19.73 16.19
CA LEU A 399 -32.70 -18.40 15.59
C LEU A 399 -33.26 -18.39 14.16
N GLN A 400 -32.92 -19.38 13.34
CA GLN A 400 -33.45 -19.51 11.98
C GLN A 400 -34.97 -19.74 11.98
N LYS A 401 -35.48 -20.55 12.91
CA LYS A 401 -36.94 -20.75 13.07
C LYS A 401 -37.65 -19.47 13.49
N ALA A 402 -37.07 -18.70 14.41
CA ALA A 402 -37.63 -17.42 14.83
C ALA A 402 -37.62 -16.37 13.71
N HIS A 403 -36.57 -16.35 12.88
CA HIS A 403 -36.40 -15.38 11.80
C HIS A 403 -37.36 -15.61 10.62
N ASN A 404 -37.62 -16.86 10.24
CA ASN A 404 -38.60 -17.19 9.20
C ASN A 404 -40.03 -16.72 9.55
N SER A 405 -40.36 -16.64 10.84
CA SER A 405 -41.63 -16.11 11.33
C SER A 405 -41.74 -14.58 11.24
N GLN A 406 -40.61 -13.85 11.25
CA GLN A 406 -40.56 -12.39 11.19
C GLN A 406 -40.45 -11.84 9.75
N LEU A 407 -39.82 -12.56 8.83
CA LEU A 407 -39.69 -12.15 7.41
C LEU A 407 -41.04 -12.00 6.69
N VAL A 408 -42.08 -12.70 7.15
CA VAL A 408 -43.45 -12.59 6.61
C VAL A 408 -44.02 -11.17 6.79
N MET A 409 -43.53 -10.38 7.76
CA MET A 409 -44.03 -9.02 8.01
C MET A 409 -43.50 -7.95 7.05
N PHE A 410 -42.46 -8.23 6.24
CA PHE A 410 -41.92 -7.27 5.27
C PHE A 410 -42.67 -7.24 3.92
N GLN A 411 -43.74 -8.03 3.76
CA GLN A 411 -44.55 -8.06 2.52
C GLN A 411 -45.70 -7.04 2.48
N ASP A 412 -46.04 -6.37 3.59
CA ASP A 412 -47.18 -5.44 3.64
C ASP A 412 -46.73 -3.98 3.65
N SER A 413 -46.38 -3.44 2.48
CA SER A 413 -46.32 -1.99 2.21
C SER A 413 -46.35 -1.70 0.70
N SER A 414 -47.58 -1.65 0.16
CA SER A 414 -48.04 -0.90 -1.04
C SER A 414 -47.21 -0.92 -2.34
N VAL A 415 -47.70 -1.63 -3.37
CA VAL A 415 -48.30 -1.06 -4.61
C VAL A 415 -49.22 -2.13 -5.22
N VAL A 416 -50.49 -1.77 -5.42
CA VAL A 416 -51.48 -2.57 -6.14
C VAL A 416 -51.26 -2.37 -7.64
N GLU A 417 -50.74 -3.38 -8.35
CA GLU A 417 -50.98 -3.53 -9.78
C GLU A 417 -51.29 -4.98 -10.13
N LYS A 418 -52.38 -5.13 -10.90
CA LYS A 418 -53.03 -6.39 -11.28
C LYS A 418 -52.09 -7.26 -12.11
N PHE A 419 -51.86 -8.51 -11.66
CA PHE A 419 -51.34 -9.59 -12.49
C PHE A 419 -52.29 -10.80 -12.52
N PRO A 420 -52.21 -11.65 -13.56
CA PRO A 420 -53.23 -12.63 -13.92
C PRO A 420 -53.31 -13.85 -12.99
N SER A 421 -54.45 -14.52 -13.12
CA SER A 421 -54.98 -15.63 -12.36
C SER A 421 -54.13 -16.92 -12.41
N ASP A 422 -53.26 -17.14 -11.41
CA ASP A 422 -52.77 -18.48 -11.02
C ASP A 422 -52.46 -18.63 -9.51
N TYR A 423 -53.01 -17.75 -8.65
CA TYR A 423 -52.77 -17.74 -7.19
C TYR A 423 -53.99 -18.09 -6.33
N GLN A 424 -54.86 -19.01 -6.77
CA GLN A 424 -56.03 -19.42 -5.95
C GLN A 424 -55.73 -20.45 -4.85
N HIS A 425 -54.64 -21.21 -4.94
CA HIS A 425 -54.34 -22.24 -3.92
C HIS A 425 -53.70 -21.71 -2.63
N LEU A 426 -52.97 -20.59 -2.67
CA LEU A 426 -52.29 -20.02 -1.49
C LEU A 426 -53.17 -19.11 -0.61
N GLN A 427 -54.32 -18.65 -1.11
CA GLN A 427 -55.25 -17.81 -0.33
C GLN A 427 -56.24 -18.61 0.52
N GLU A 428 -56.58 -19.84 0.12
CA GLU A 428 -57.51 -20.69 0.88
C GLU A 428 -56.87 -21.28 2.13
N GLU A 429 -55.60 -21.69 2.06
CA GLU A 429 -54.83 -22.16 3.23
C GLU A 429 -54.69 -21.06 4.29
N ASN A 430 -54.41 -19.82 3.87
CA ASN A 430 -54.26 -18.68 4.78
C ASN A 430 -55.56 -18.28 5.50
N LYS A 431 -56.73 -18.47 4.87
CA LYS A 431 -58.04 -18.24 5.53
C LYS A 431 -58.37 -19.32 6.56
N GLN A 432 -58.03 -20.57 6.30
CA GLN A 432 -58.27 -21.68 7.23
C GLN A 432 -57.38 -21.58 8.47
N PHE A 433 -56.09 -21.24 8.30
CA PHE A 433 -55.19 -21.02 9.44
C PHE A 433 -55.67 -19.88 10.35
N LYS A 434 -56.09 -18.76 9.75
CA LYS A 434 -56.63 -17.61 10.50
C LYS A 434 -57.93 -17.95 11.25
N TYR A 435 -58.77 -18.83 10.68
CA TYR A 435 -59.99 -19.30 11.35
C TYR A 435 -59.67 -20.23 12.53
N ILE A 436 -58.69 -21.12 12.39
CA ILE A 436 -58.24 -21.99 13.48
C ILE A 436 -57.65 -21.17 14.64
N GLU A 437 -56.83 -20.16 14.35
CA GLU A 437 -56.31 -19.23 15.37
C GLU A 437 -57.42 -18.47 16.10
N GLN A 438 -58.45 -18.03 15.36
CA GLN A 438 -59.63 -17.41 15.97
C GLN A 438 -60.40 -18.39 16.84
N LEU A 439 -60.61 -19.64 16.40
CA LEU A 439 -61.32 -20.64 17.19
C LEU A 439 -60.58 -20.95 18.49
N LEU A 440 -59.26 -21.13 18.43
CA LEU A 440 -58.42 -21.44 19.59
C LEU A 440 -58.35 -20.28 20.59
N SER A 441 -58.34 -19.03 20.12
CA SER A 441 -58.29 -17.86 21.01
C SER A 441 -59.57 -17.61 21.81
N HIS A 442 -60.70 -18.20 21.40
CA HIS A 442 -62.00 -18.07 22.09
C HIS A 442 -62.31 -19.23 23.05
N ILE A 443 -61.45 -20.26 23.13
CA ILE A 443 -61.66 -21.39 24.04
C ILE A 443 -61.02 -21.09 25.39
N ASP A 444 -61.85 -20.87 26.42
CA ASP A 444 -61.40 -20.86 27.81
C ASP A 444 -61.33 -22.30 28.35
N ILE A 445 -60.12 -22.81 28.48
CA ILE A 445 -59.82 -24.17 28.93
C ILE A 445 -60.43 -24.47 30.30
N ASN A 446 -60.55 -23.47 31.18
CA ASN A 446 -61.02 -23.67 32.54
C ASN A 446 -62.55 -23.64 32.67
N GLN A 447 -63.26 -23.17 31.64
CA GLN A 447 -64.72 -23.06 31.62
C GLN A 447 -65.39 -23.96 30.58
N THR A 448 -64.60 -24.66 29.77
CA THR A 448 -65.12 -25.55 28.73
C THR A 448 -65.48 -26.91 29.32
N THR A 449 -66.73 -27.34 29.12
CA THR A 449 -67.17 -28.68 29.57
C THR A 449 -66.50 -29.78 28.72
N PRO A 450 -66.28 -30.99 29.27
CA PRO A 450 -65.62 -32.08 28.55
C PRO A 450 -66.28 -32.43 27.20
N LEU A 451 -67.61 -32.35 27.12
CA LEU A 451 -68.35 -32.59 25.88
C LEU A 451 -68.05 -31.52 24.83
N LYS A 452 -68.01 -30.24 25.23
CA LYS A 452 -67.73 -29.12 24.32
C LYS A 452 -66.27 -29.10 23.86
N ALA A 453 -65.34 -29.55 24.70
CA ALA A 453 -63.95 -29.77 24.30
C ALA A 453 -63.82 -30.84 23.20
N LEU A 454 -64.59 -31.94 23.31
CA LEU A 454 -64.63 -32.96 22.25
C LEU A 454 -65.26 -32.44 20.95
N GLU A 455 -66.27 -31.55 21.03
CA GLU A 455 -66.86 -30.89 19.87
C GLU A 455 -65.83 -30.01 19.13
N TYR A 456 -65.07 -29.17 19.85
CA TYR A 456 -64.01 -28.36 19.24
C TYR A 456 -62.91 -29.21 18.59
N VAL A 457 -62.50 -30.30 19.23
CA VAL A 457 -61.52 -31.23 18.66
C VAL A 457 -62.05 -31.90 17.39
N SER A 458 -63.34 -32.25 17.37
CA SER A 458 -63.99 -32.81 16.18
C SER A 458 -64.04 -31.79 15.03
N GLU A 459 -64.35 -30.53 15.33
CA GLU A 459 -64.39 -29.42 14.36
C GLU A 459 -62.99 -29.15 13.76
N LEU A 460 -61.96 -29.07 14.60
CA LEU A 460 -60.57 -28.94 14.16
C LEU A 460 -60.14 -30.10 13.25
N LYS A 461 -60.55 -31.33 13.58
CA LYS A 461 -60.22 -32.52 12.79
C LYS A 461 -60.95 -32.54 11.44
N GLN A 462 -62.15 -31.96 11.35
CA GLN A 462 -62.85 -31.79 10.07
C GLN A 462 -62.19 -30.73 9.19
N LEU A 463 -61.74 -29.61 9.79
CA LEU A 463 -61.03 -28.55 9.08
C LEU A 463 -59.71 -29.07 8.47
N MET A 464 -58.95 -29.91 9.21
CA MET A 464 -57.72 -30.52 8.70
C MET A 464 -57.92 -31.64 7.66
N LYS A 465 -59.09 -32.28 7.60
CA LYS A 465 -59.39 -33.32 6.60
C LYS A 465 -59.67 -32.77 5.20
N LYS A 466 -60.00 -31.48 5.08
CA LYS A 466 -60.22 -30.82 3.78
C LYS A 466 -58.92 -30.44 3.06
N THR A 467 -57.77 -30.65 3.70
CA THR A 467 -56.44 -30.22 3.25
C THR A 467 -55.60 -31.37 2.64
N LYS A 468 -56.24 -32.45 2.18
CA LYS A 468 -55.56 -33.62 1.59
C LYS A 468 -55.97 -33.90 0.16
#